data_AF-A0A5S9PJN0-F1
#
_entry.id   AF-A0A5S9PJN0-F1
#
_cell.length_a   1.000
_cell.length_b   1.000
_cell.length_c   1.000
_cell.angle_alpha   90.00
_cell.angle_beta   90.00
_cell.angle_gamma   90.00
#
_symmetry.space_group_name_H-M   'P 1'
#
loop_
_entity.id
_entity.type
_entity.pdbx_description
1 polymer ?
#
loop_
_entity_poly.entity_id
_entity_poly.type
_entity_poly.pdbx_seq_one_letter_code
_entity_poly.pdbx_strand_id
1 'polypeptide(L)'
;MTKITRYSFGVMSIVLVIFSSVVVYDLNRMNTEDLLQCSLGKGGFFQPSNLCESYLLHYRLGPSAIKEMTEGGGLDFILNLGGADAYTLAQIFIDNGLDVNATNKYSSDGFTALHSAVLYNDLLRVEFLVSNGADINNSSNVHNVTPLELSKSLQGQSSDISYEEITLFLSRQR
;
A
#
# COMPACT_ATOMS: atom_id res chain seq x y z
N MET A 1 33.24 37.14 25.23
CA MET A 1 32.03 36.68 24.50
C MET A 1 32.20 35.37 23.71
N THR A 2 33.38 34.74 23.67
CA THR A 2 33.66 33.56 22.82
C THR A 2 33.40 32.19 23.46
N LYS A 3 33.41 32.05 24.80
CA LYS A 3 33.15 30.77 25.47
C LYS A 3 31.66 30.41 25.56
N ILE A 4 30.80 31.39 25.83
CA ILE A 4 29.33 31.18 25.95
C ILE A 4 28.72 30.87 24.59
N THR A 5 29.13 31.57 23.53
CA THR A 5 28.73 31.25 22.16
C THR A 5 29.19 29.86 21.75
N ARG A 6 30.45 29.49 22.03
CA ARG A 6 30.98 28.15 21.72
C ARG A 6 30.31 27.01 22.52
N TYR A 7 29.92 27.27 23.77
CA TYR A 7 29.12 26.33 24.58
C TYR A 7 27.69 26.19 24.04
N SER A 8 27.06 27.33 23.67
CA SER A 8 25.73 27.35 23.05
C SER A 8 25.72 26.62 21.70
N PHE A 9 26.74 26.79 20.86
CA PHE A 9 26.92 26.01 19.64
C PHE A 9 27.10 24.51 19.93
N GLY A 10 27.91 24.14 20.93
CA GLY A 10 28.11 22.75 21.32
C GLY A 10 26.81 22.07 21.79
N VAL A 11 26.03 22.74 22.64
CA VAL A 11 24.74 22.21 23.12
C VAL A 11 23.72 22.09 21.97
N MET A 12 23.66 23.08 21.07
CA MET A 12 22.78 23.04 19.90
C MET A 12 23.13 21.87 18.96
N SER A 13 24.42 21.65 18.69
CA SER A 13 24.86 20.51 17.88
C SER A 13 24.50 19.17 18.52
N ILE A 14 24.63 19.04 19.83
CA ILE A 14 24.24 17.81 20.55
C ILE A 14 22.73 17.57 20.44
N VAL A 15 21.90 18.60 20.63
CA VAL A 15 20.44 18.48 20.52
C VAL A 15 20.03 18.05 19.10
N LEU A 16 20.66 18.61 18.06
CA LEU A 16 20.41 18.22 16.68
C LEU A 16 20.79 16.76 16.41
N VAL A 17 21.93 16.30 16.91
CA VAL A 17 22.35 14.89 16.76
C VAL A 17 21.38 13.96 17.47
N ILE A 18 20.95 14.28 18.69
CA ILE A 18 19.97 13.48 19.43
C ILE A 18 18.65 13.43 18.65
N PHE A 19 18.14 14.57 18.20
CA PHE A 19 16.90 14.64 17.43
C PHE A 19 16.98 13.81 16.16
N SER A 20 18.06 13.96 15.38
CA SER A 20 18.27 13.16 14.16
C SER A 20 18.38 11.67 14.46
N SER A 21 19.04 11.29 15.55
CA SER A 21 19.17 9.89 15.98
C SER A 21 17.81 9.30 16.37
N VAL A 22 16.97 10.06 17.07
CA VAL A 22 15.60 9.64 17.44
C VAL A 22 14.75 9.44 16.18
N VAL A 23 14.78 10.39 15.25
CA VAL A 23 14.04 10.29 13.98
C VAL A 23 14.45 9.05 13.19
N VAL A 24 15.75 8.81 13.03
CA VAL A 24 16.26 7.63 12.31
C VAL A 24 15.89 6.34 13.06
N TYR A 25 15.99 6.34 14.39
CA TYR A 25 15.61 5.20 15.20
C TYR A 25 14.13 4.85 15.03
N ASP A 26 13.24 5.84 15.07
CA ASP A 26 11.80 5.65 14.87
C ASP A 26 11.52 5.09 13.47
N LEU A 27 12.07 5.72 12.42
CA LEU A 27 11.89 5.29 11.03
C LEU A 27 12.40 3.87 10.79
N ASN A 28 13.51 3.47 11.42
CA ASN A 28 14.06 2.12 11.26
C ASN A 28 13.24 1.05 11.98
N ARG A 29 12.46 1.44 12.99
CA ARG A 29 11.55 0.53 13.70
C ARG A 29 10.18 0.42 13.07
N MET A 30 9.80 1.36 12.20
CA MET A 30 8.56 1.28 11.46
C MET A 30 8.58 0.08 10.52
N ASN A 31 7.44 -0.59 10.47
CA ASN A 31 7.17 -1.62 9.49
C ASN A 31 6.84 -0.92 8.14
N THR A 32 6.80 -1.67 7.04
CA THR A 32 6.60 -1.10 5.70
C THR A 32 5.20 -0.50 5.55
N GLU A 33 4.19 -1.07 6.20
CA GLU A 33 2.81 -0.57 6.21
C GLU A 33 2.66 0.78 6.95
N ASP A 34 3.36 0.95 8.08
CA ASP A 34 3.44 2.18 8.85
C ASP A 34 4.17 3.26 8.06
N LEU A 35 5.26 2.90 7.37
CA LEU A 35 5.97 3.82 6.48
C LEU A 35 5.09 4.27 5.32
N LEU A 36 4.30 3.37 4.73
CA LEU A 36 3.33 3.67 3.69
C LEU A 36 2.21 4.61 4.18
N GLN A 37 1.67 4.35 5.37
CA GLN A 37 0.71 5.25 5.98
C GLN A 37 1.34 6.63 6.24
N CYS A 38 2.53 6.66 6.84
CA CYS A 38 3.25 7.90 7.11
C CYS A 38 3.57 8.68 5.82
N SER A 39 4.05 8.01 4.77
CA SER A 39 4.37 8.65 3.48
C SER A 39 3.17 9.33 2.84
N LEU A 40 1.96 8.80 3.09
CA LEU A 40 0.70 9.39 2.62
C LEU A 40 0.04 10.34 3.64
N GLY A 41 0.73 10.69 4.73
CA GLY A 41 0.20 11.57 5.78
C GLY A 41 -0.95 10.96 6.59
N LYS A 42 -1.02 9.62 6.68
CA LYS A 42 -2.02 8.84 7.40
C LYS A 42 -1.42 8.24 8.68
N GLY A 43 -2.25 7.65 9.54
CA GLY A 43 -1.78 6.89 10.71
C GLY A 43 -1.32 7.71 11.93
N GLY A 44 -1.36 9.05 11.87
CA GLY A 44 -1.11 9.91 13.03
C GLY A 44 0.35 9.95 13.51
N PHE A 45 1.31 9.69 12.61
CA PHE A 45 2.73 9.72 12.92
C PHE A 45 3.24 11.15 13.14
N PHE A 46 4.27 11.29 13.99
CA PHE A 46 4.92 12.58 14.27
C PHE A 46 5.84 13.03 13.12
N GLN A 47 6.31 12.07 12.32
CA GLN A 47 7.26 12.28 11.24
C GLN A 47 6.57 12.94 10.03
N PRO A 48 7.24 13.89 9.35
CA PRO A 48 6.73 14.46 8.11
C PRO A 48 6.55 13.40 7.02
N SER A 49 5.46 13.50 6.24
CA SER A 49 5.13 12.52 5.20
C SER A 49 6.22 12.37 4.14
N ASN A 50 6.78 13.49 3.68
CA ASN A 50 7.89 13.50 2.72
C ASN A 50 9.17 12.84 3.26
N LEU A 51 9.38 12.85 4.58
CA LEU A 51 10.51 12.17 5.19
C LEU A 51 10.29 10.66 5.20
N CYS A 52 9.09 10.21 5.56
CA CYS A 52 8.71 8.80 5.51
C CYS A 52 8.74 8.25 4.07
N GLU A 53 8.24 9.01 3.10
CA GLU A 53 8.31 8.67 1.68
C GLU A 53 9.76 8.54 1.22
N SER A 54 10.59 9.55 1.48
CA SER A 54 12.00 9.52 1.12
C SER A 54 12.73 8.34 1.77
N TYR A 55 12.47 8.06 3.05
CA TYR A 55 13.04 6.93 3.76
C TYR A 55 12.58 5.59 3.16
N LEU A 56 11.29 5.47 2.88
CA LEU A 56 10.70 4.29 2.25
C LEU A 56 11.40 4.01 0.91
N LEU A 57 11.41 4.98 0.00
CA LEU A 57 11.88 4.80 -1.38
C LEU A 57 13.39 4.61 -1.49
N HIS A 58 14.20 5.24 -0.63
CA HIS A 58 15.66 5.22 -0.78
C HIS A 58 16.37 4.25 0.16
N TYR A 59 15.75 3.88 1.29
CA TYR A 59 16.41 3.09 2.33
C TYR A 59 15.67 1.79 2.69
N ARG A 60 14.33 1.77 2.61
CA ARG A 60 13.54 0.59 3.00
C ARG A 60 13.14 -0.28 1.81
N LEU A 61 12.88 0.33 0.64
CA LEU A 61 12.38 -0.36 -0.53
C LEU A 61 13.44 -1.34 -1.05
N GLY A 62 13.08 -2.63 -1.04
CA GLY A 62 13.96 -3.73 -1.38
C GLY A 62 13.34 -5.08 -0.97
N PRO A 63 14.07 -6.19 -1.10
CA PRO A 63 13.51 -7.53 -0.90
C PRO A 63 12.84 -7.75 0.46
N SER A 64 13.34 -7.09 1.52
CA SER A 64 12.72 -7.17 2.85
C SER A 64 11.36 -6.48 2.91
N ALA A 65 11.22 -5.31 2.29
CA ALA A 65 9.94 -4.60 2.23
C ALA A 65 8.93 -5.34 1.36
N ILE A 66 9.37 -5.90 0.23
CA ILE A 66 8.51 -6.73 -0.63
C ILE A 66 8.03 -7.96 0.14
N LYS A 67 8.94 -8.68 0.81
CA LYS A 67 8.58 -9.83 1.64
C LYS A 67 7.56 -9.46 2.72
N GLU A 68 7.80 -8.36 3.43
CA GLU A 68 6.91 -7.86 4.48
C GLU A 68 5.51 -7.59 3.94
N MET A 69 5.41 -6.92 2.78
CA MET A 69 4.13 -6.66 2.12
C MET A 69 3.45 -7.96 1.62
N THR A 70 4.20 -8.93 1.10
CA THR A 70 3.67 -10.23 0.67
C THR A 70 3.13 -11.05 1.85
N GLU A 71 3.75 -10.94 3.01
CA GLU A 71 3.32 -11.59 4.26
C GLU A 71 2.20 -10.81 4.99
N GLY A 72 1.96 -9.56 4.62
CA GLY A 72 0.92 -8.67 5.15
C GLY A 72 -0.24 -8.44 4.19
N GLY A 73 -0.67 -7.19 4.05
CA GLY A 73 -1.83 -6.84 3.23
C GLY A 73 -1.57 -6.69 1.72
N GLY A 74 -0.33 -6.84 1.26
CA GLY A 74 0.04 -6.78 -0.15
C GLY A 74 -0.39 -5.48 -0.84
N LEU A 75 -0.71 -5.57 -2.14
CA LEU A 75 -1.24 -4.42 -2.89
C LEU A 75 -2.59 -3.92 -2.38
N ASP A 76 -3.40 -4.81 -1.79
CA ASP A 76 -4.70 -4.42 -1.25
C ASP A 76 -4.54 -3.38 -0.14
N PHE A 77 -3.55 -3.55 0.74
CA PHE A 77 -3.22 -2.54 1.75
C PHE A 77 -2.89 -1.19 1.14
N ILE A 78 -1.95 -1.15 0.18
CA ILE A 78 -1.50 0.11 -0.44
C ILE A 78 -2.67 0.82 -1.10
N LEU A 79 -3.46 0.10 -1.90
CA LEU A 79 -4.58 0.67 -2.63
C LEU A 79 -5.70 1.14 -1.70
N ASN A 80 -5.95 0.44 -0.58
CA ASN A 80 -6.92 0.85 0.46
C ASN A 80 -6.55 2.13 1.19
N LEU A 81 -5.28 2.55 1.16
CA LEU A 81 -4.93 3.89 1.59
C LEU A 81 -5.66 4.91 0.71
N GLY A 82 -5.70 4.71 -0.61
CA GLY A 82 -6.44 5.57 -1.53
C GLY A 82 -5.81 6.95 -1.76
N GLY A 83 -6.30 7.63 -2.80
CA GLY A 83 -5.66 8.82 -3.39
C GLY A 83 -4.68 8.46 -4.51
N ALA A 84 -4.32 9.44 -5.34
CA ALA A 84 -3.43 9.21 -6.50
C ALA A 84 -2.05 8.69 -6.09
N ASP A 85 -1.51 9.18 -4.98
CA ASP A 85 -0.20 8.78 -4.48
C ASP A 85 -0.14 7.31 -4.06
N ALA A 86 -1.27 6.72 -3.62
CA ALA A 86 -1.35 5.29 -3.33
C ALA A 86 -1.16 4.44 -4.59
N TYR A 87 -1.70 4.87 -5.73
CA TYR A 87 -1.48 4.19 -7.02
C TYR A 87 -0.02 4.33 -7.48
N THR A 88 0.60 5.50 -7.27
CA THR A 88 2.03 5.70 -7.56
C THR A 88 2.90 4.77 -6.72
N LEU A 89 2.64 4.67 -5.42
CA LEU A 89 3.36 3.75 -4.54
C LEU A 89 3.09 2.28 -4.91
N ALA A 90 1.84 1.93 -5.21
CA ALA A 90 1.50 0.59 -5.68
C ALA A 90 2.32 0.21 -6.93
N GLN A 91 2.40 1.11 -7.92
CA GLN A 91 3.21 0.90 -9.12
C GLN A 91 4.69 0.69 -8.78
N ILE A 92 5.25 1.53 -7.91
CA ILE A 92 6.66 1.39 -7.48
C ILE A 92 6.90 0.02 -6.82
N PHE A 93 5.99 -0.45 -5.97
CA PHE A 93 6.13 -1.77 -5.34
C PHE A 93 6.01 -2.91 -6.36
N ILE A 94 5.11 -2.81 -7.34
CA ILE A 94 4.97 -3.78 -8.45
C ILE A 94 6.27 -3.84 -9.25
N ASP A 95 6.81 -2.68 -9.63
CA ASP A 95 8.07 -2.57 -10.37
C ASP A 95 9.26 -3.14 -9.60
N ASN A 96 9.16 -3.20 -8.26
CA ASN A 96 10.15 -3.83 -7.37
C ASN A 96 9.83 -5.30 -7.04
N GLY A 97 8.84 -5.89 -7.70
CA GLY A 97 8.54 -7.32 -7.61
C GLY A 97 7.49 -7.71 -6.58
N LEU A 98 6.69 -6.78 -6.07
CA LEU A 98 5.51 -7.13 -5.28
C LEU A 98 4.50 -7.85 -6.18
N ASP A 99 4.14 -9.07 -5.81
CA ASP A 99 3.19 -9.89 -6.57
C ASP A 99 1.80 -9.26 -6.56
N VAL A 100 1.30 -8.93 -7.76
CA VAL A 100 -0.02 -8.35 -7.98
C VAL A 100 -1.14 -9.29 -7.56
N ASN A 101 -0.86 -10.60 -7.60
CA ASN A 101 -1.80 -11.67 -7.30
C ASN A 101 -1.71 -12.16 -5.85
N ALA A 102 -0.87 -11.53 -5.03
CA ALA A 102 -0.79 -11.86 -3.62
C ALA A 102 -2.13 -11.61 -2.91
N THR A 103 -2.54 -12.57 -2.10
CA THR A 103 -3.71 -12.45 -1.23
C THR A 103 -3.37 -11.59 -0.01
N ASN A 104 -4.26 -10.69 0.38
CA ASN A 104 -4.19 -9.99 1.65
C ASN A 104 -4.24 -11.01 2.81
N LYS A 105 -3.16 -11.10 3.60
CA LYS A 105 -3.04 -12.08 4.69
C LYS A 105 -3.82 -11.70 5.94
N TYR A 106 -4.33 -10.46 6.03
CA TYR A 106 -5.25 -10.03 7.08
C TYR A 106 -6.71 -10.42 6.80
N SER A 107 -7.04 -10.76 5.54
CA SER A 107 -8.36 -11.25 5.16
C SER A 107 -8.45 -12.75 5.42
N SER A 108 -9.48 -13.18 6.17
CA SER A 108 -9.82 -14.60 6.32
C SER A 108 -10.24 -15.25 5.00
N ASP A 109 -10.69 -14.43 4.04
CA ASP A 109 -11.24 -14.91 2.77
C ASP A 109 -10.14 -15.21 1.75
N GLY A 110 -8.91 -14.75 2.01
CA GLY A 110 -7.79 -14.89 1.08
C GLY A 110 -8.00 -14.07 -0.19
N PHE A 111 -8.60 -12.89 -0.07
CA PHE A 111 -8.84 -12.01 -1.21
C PHE A 111 -7.55 -11.40 -1.74
N THR A 112 -7.42 -11.38 -3.06
CA THR A 112 -6.43 -10.55 -3.76
C THR A 112 -6.91 -9.10 -3.80
N ALA A 113 -6.02 -8.16 -4.14
CA ALA A 113 -6.41 -6.77 -4.36
C ALA A 113 -7.54 -6.62 -5.40
N LEU A 114 -7.61 -7.53 -6.39
CA LEU A 114 -8.65 -7.50 -7.42
C LEU A 114 -10.02 -7.92 -6.87
N HIS A 115 -10.07 -8.86 -5.92
CA HIS A 115 -11.34 -9.17 -5.22
C HIS A 115 -11.84 -7.96 -4.43
N SER A 116 -10.95 -7.30 -3.68
CA SER A 116 -11.31 -6.10 -2.93
C SER A 116 -11.78 -4.97 -3.85
N ALA A 117 -11.12 -4.77 -5.00
CA ALA A 117 -11.54 -3.77 -5.99
C ALA A 117 -12.97 -4.03 -6.51
N VAL A 118 -13.31 -5.29 -6.79
CA VAL A 118 -14.68 -5.69 -7.18
C VAL A 118 -15.65 -5.49 -6.02
N LEU A 119 -15.30 -5.88 -4.80
CA LEU A 119 -16.14 -5.76 -3.61
C LEU A 119 -16.47 -4.30 -3.28
N TYR A 120 -15.50 -3.39 -3.44
CA TYR A 120 -15.67 -1.96 -3.26
C TYR A 120 -16.30 -1.26 -4.46
N ASN A 121 -16.60 -1.99 -5.54
CA ASN A 121 -17.15 -1.45 -6.78
C ASN A 121 -16.27 -0.33 -7.38
N ASP A 122 -14.95 -0.51 -7.31
CA ASP A 122 -13.95 0.47 -7.74
C ASP A 122 -13.38 0.08 -9.11
N LEU A 123 -14.02 0.56 -10.18
CA LEU A 123 -13.61 0.29 -11.56
C LEU A 123 -12.18 0.76 -11.85
N LEU A 124 -11.76 1.92 -11.32
CA LEU A 124 -10.41 2.43 -11.50
C LEU A 124 -9.37 1.47 -10.92
N ARG A 125 -9.64 0.94 -9.72
CA ARG A 125 -8.75 -0.04 -9.08
C ARG A 125 -8.73 -1.35 -9.84
N VAL A 126 -9.87 -1.80 -10.38
CA VAL A 126 -9.94 -2.98 -11.26
C VAL A 126 -9.06 -2.79 -12.50
N GLU A 127 -9.20 -1.67 -13.20
CA GLU A 127 -8.41 -1.36 -14.40
C GLU A 127 -6.91 -1.29 -14.10
N PHE A 128 -6.53 -0.61 -13.01
CA PHE A 128 -5.14 -0.51 -12.57
C PHE A 128 -4.52 -1.89 -12.28
N LEU A 129 -5.24 -2.75 -11.56
CA LEU A 129 -4.75 -4.08 -11.21
C LEU A 129 -4.64 -4.98 -12.44
N VAL A 130 -5.66 -5.00 -13.31
CA VAL A 130 -5.65 -5.82 -14.54
C VAL A 130 -4.54 -5.36 -15.50
N SER A 131 -4.35 -4.05 -15.67
CA SER A 131 -3.26 -3.52 -16.50
C SER A 131 -1.86 -3.85 -15.97
N ASN A 132 -1.74 -4.10 -14.66
CA ASN A 132 -0.52 -4.58 -14.02
C ASN A 132 -0.42 -6.12 -13.95
N GLY A 133 -1.31 -6.86 -14.61
CA GLY A 133 -1.22 -8.33 -14.70
C GLY A 133 -1.90 -9.08 -13.56
N ALA A 134 -2.91 -8.48 -12.91
CA ALA A 134 -3.78 -9.21 -12.00
C ALA A 134 -4.54 -10.32 -12.76
N ASP A 135 -4.49 -11.54 -12.23
CA ASP A 135 -5.20 -12.70 -12.75
C ASP A 135 -6.67 -12.66 -12.33
N ILE A 136 -7.55 -12.50 -13.33
CA ILE A 136 -9.00 -12.46 -13.17
C ILE A 136 -9.59 -13.81 -12.73
N ASN A 137 -8.82 -14.90 -12.80
CA ASN A 137 -9.23 -16.26 -12.44
C ASN A 137 -8.59 -16.73 -11.13
N ASN A 138 -7.79 -15.89 -10.45
CA ASN A 138 -7.23 -16.25 -9.16
C ASN A 138 -8.36 -16.36 -8.14
N SER A 139 -8.55 -17.56 -7.59
CA SER A 139 -9.65 -17.85 -6.67
C SER A 139 -9.29 -17.49 -5.23
N SER A 140 -10.21 -16.87 -4.50
CA SER A 140 -10.10 -16.67 -3.06
C SER A 140 -9.94 -18.01 -2.32
N ASN A 141 -9.28 -17.98 -1.16
CA ASN A 141 -9.13 -19.17 -0.33
C ASN A 141 -10.48 -19.69 0.19
N VAL A 142 -11.42 -18.77 0.44
CA VAL A 142 -12.76 -19.09 0.92
C VAL A 142 -13.72 -19.17 -0.27
N HIS A 143 -14.43 -20.28 -0.39
CA HIS A 143 -15.40 -20.59 -1.46
C HIS A 143 -14.84 -20.67 -2.90
N ASN A 144 -13.52 -20.52 -3.10
CA ASN A 144 -12.87 -20.56 -4.42
C ASN A 144 -13.52 -19.58 -5.43
N VAL A 145 -13.96 -18.42 -4.95
CA VAL A 145 -14.62 -17.43 -5.80
C VAL A 145 -13.55 -16.64 -6.53
N THR A 146 -13.70 -16.47 -7.84
CA THR A 146 -12.84 -15.58 -8.63
C THR A 146 -13.37 -14.13 -8.61
N PRO A 147 -12.55 -13.11 -8.91
CA PRO A 147 -13.03 -11.73 -9.01
C PRO A 147 -14.19 -11.55 -9.99
N LEU A 148 -14.17 -12.28 -11.12
CA LEU A 148 -15.25 -12.25 -12.11
C LEU A 148 -16.54 -12.92 -11.60
N GLU A 149 -16.43 -14.01 -10.83
CA GLU A 149 -17.60 -14.64 -10.21
C GLU A 149 -18.18 -13.75 -9.10
N LEU A 150 -17.32 -13.12 -8.31
CA LEU A 150 -17.72 -12.15 -7.31
C LEU A 150 -18.51 -11.00 -7.95
N SER A 151 -18.03 -10.42 -9.05
CA SER A 151 -18.71 -9.30 -9.72
C SER A 151 -20.11 -9.69 -10.20
N LYS A 152 -20.27 -10.89 -10.79
CA LYS A 152 -21.57 -11.41 -11.23
C LYS A 152 -22.53 -11.66 -10.07
N SER A 153 -22.01 -12.19 -8.96
CA SER A 153 -22.81 -12.45 -7.75
C SER A 153 -23.34 -11.15 -7.14
N LEU A 154 -22.55 -10.07 -7.19
CA LEU A 154 -22.91 -8.76 -6.66
C LEU A 154 -23.84 -8.00 -7.61
N GLN A 155 -23.66 -8.15 -8.94
CA GLN A 155 -24.60 -7.62 -9.94
C GLN A 155 -26.02 -8.13 -9.72
N GLY A 156 -26.19 -9.41 -9.36
CA GLY A 156 -27.51 -9.97 -9.05
C GLY A 156 -28.15 -9.44 -7.76
N GLN A 157 -27.36 -8.84 -6.87
CA GLN A 157 -27.79 -8.33 -5.56
C GLN A 157 -27.96 -6.80 -5.53
N SER A 158 -27.34 -6.08 -6.46
CA SER A 158 -27.31 -4.62 -6.51
C SER A 158 -28.01 -4.09 -7.75
N SER A 159 -28.82 -3.04 -7.62
CA SER A 159 -29.41 -2.30 -8.75
C SER A 159 -28.46 -1.27 -9.37
N ASP A 160 -27.18 -1.30 -8.98
CA ASP A 160 -26.19 -0.30 -9.34
C ASP A 160 -25.53 -0.64 -10.70
N ILE A 161 -25.57 0.32 -11.64
CA ILE A 161 -25.07 0.16 -13.02
C ILE A 161 -23.57 -0.15 -13.03
N SER A 162 -22.86 0.30 -12.00
CA SER A 162 -21.40 0.20 -11.90
C SER A 162 -20.88 -1.25 -11.80
N TYR A 163 -21.64 -2.19 -11.24
CA TYR A 163 -21.24 -3.61 -11.25
C TYR A 163 -21.34 -4.25 -12.64
N GLU A 164 -22.22 -3.74 -13.50
CA GLU A 164 -22.32 -4.18 -14.89
C GLU A 164 -21.06 -3.80 -15.67
N GLU A 165 -20.53 -2.59 -15.45
CA GLU A 165 -19.30 -2.11 -16.09
C GLU A 165 -18.09 -2.95 -15.68
N ILE A 166 -17.91 -3.21 -14.39
CA ILE A 166 -16.83 -4.07 -13.89
C ILE A 166 -16.96 -5.49 -14.45
N THR A 167 -18.16 -6.07 -14.44
CA THR A 167 -18.40 -7.42 -14.97
C THR A 167 -18.13 -7.50 -16.46
N LEU A 168 -18.54 -6.49 -17.23
CA LEU A 168 -18.30 -6.38 -18.66
C LEU A 168 -16.79 -6.25 -18.94
N PHE A 169 -16.09 -5.41 -18.19
CA PHE A 169 -14.65 -5.22 -18.31
C PHE A 169 -13.89 -6.53 -18.07
N LEU A 170 -14.12 -7.19 -16.94
CA LEU A 170 -13.46 -8.46 -16.60
C LEU A 170 -13.80 -9.57 -17.60
N SER A 171 -15.04 -9.63 -18.10
CA SER A 171 -15.46 -10.64 -19.08
C SER A 171 -14.74 -10.50 -20.43
N ARG A 172 -14.21 -9.33 -20.77
CA ARG A 172 -13.45 -9.08 -22.01
C ARG A 172 -11.98 -9.50 -21.93
N GLN A 173 -11.48 -9.79 -20.74
CA GLN A 173 -10.08 -10.15 -20.50
C GLN A 173 -9.83 -11.68 -20.54
N ARG A 174 -10.83 -12.46 -20.98
CA ARG A 174 -10.75 -13.91 -21.17
C ARG A 174 -10.16 -14.32 -22.51
#